data_AF-A0A382L2M1-F1
#
_entry.id   AF-A0A382L2M1-F1
#
_cell.length_a   1.000
_cell.length_b   1.000
_cell.length_c   1.000
_cell.angle_alpha   90.00
_cell.angle_beta   90.00
_cell.angle_gamma   90.00
#
_symmetry.space_group_name_H-M   'P 1'
#
loop_
_entity.id
_entity.type
_entity.pdbx_description
1 polymer ?
#
loop_
_entity_poly.entity_id
_entity_poly.type
_entity_poly.pdbx_seq_one_letter_code
_entity_poly.pdbx_strand_id
1 'polypeptide(L)'
;MNKTVIRLLLLLTVAIGIGIAITYRDIFNVEMLEGWMRHFGAIGPLVFIGVYTIAAVLFLPGSIITLAGGALFGPYWGVLYNLTGATIGATVAFMISRYLAADWVERKSSHRVRHLKNGVESEGWRFVAFVRLVPLFPFNILNYALGLTRIRTSHY
;
A
#
# COMPACT_ATOMS: atom_id res chain seq x y z
N MET A 1 15.38 20.23 6.66
CA MET A 1 14.54 19.49 7.63
C MET A 1 15.26 18.19 8.00
N ASN A 2 15.46 17.90 9.29
CA ASN A 2 16.29 16.78 9.73
C ASN A 2 15.65 15.43 9.33
N LYS A 3 16.41 14.49 8.74
CA LYS A 3 15.86 13.21 8.19
C LYS A 3 15.08 12.41 9.25
N THR A 4 15.46 12.54 10.52
CA THR A 4 14.79 11.92 11.66
C THR A 4 13.39 12.49 11.91
N VAL A 5 13.19 13.80 11.72
CA VAL A 5 11.88 14.46 11.90
C VAL A 5 10.92 14.05 10.80
N ILE A 6 11.38 13.95 9.55
CA ILE A 6 10.57 13.44 8.42
C ILE A 6 10.12 11.99 8.69
N ARG A 7 11.03 11.14 9.19
CA ARG A 7 10.72 9.75 9.55
C ARG A 7 9.69 9.65 10.67
N LEU A 8 9.85 10.45 11.74
CA LEU A 8 8.90 10.50 12.85
C LEU A 8 7.53 10.98 12.39
N LEU A 9 7.47 12.03 11.57
CA LEU A 9 6.21 12.53 11.02
C LEU A 9 5.52 11.47 10.16
N LEU A 10 6.25 10.77 9.29
CA LEU A 10 5.65 9.72 8.46
C LEU A 10 5.20 8.49 9.26
N LEU A 11 5.96 8.07 10.27
CA LEU A 11 5.54 7.01 11.18
C LEU A 11 4.29 7.42 11.97
N LEU A 12 4.23 8.67 12.43
CA LEU A 12 3.04 9.24 13.05
C LEU A 12 1.86 9.26 12.07
N THR A 13 2.05 9.72 10.83
CA THR A 13 1.00 9.72 9.81
C THR A 13 0.48 8.32 9.51
N VAL A 14 1.37 7.32 9.42
CA VAL A 14 0.99 5.92 9.21
C VAL A 14 0.28 5.35 10.45
N ALA A 15 0.77 5.62 11.66
CA ALA A 15 0.15 5.16 12.90
C ALA A 15 -1.22 5.80 13.14
N ILE A 16 -1.35 7.11 12.85
CA ILE A 16 -2.63 7.84 12.87
C ILE A 16 -3.54 7.30 11.78
N GLY A 17 -3.03 7.04 10.58
CA GLY A 17 -3.77 6.41 9.49
C GLY A 17 -4.34 5.04 9.88
N ILE A 18 -3.54 4.19 10.52
CA ILE A 18 -3.96 2.89 11.06
C ILE A 18 -5.00 3.08 12.17
N GLY A 19 -4.79 4.04 13.08
CA GLY A 19 -5.75 4.35 14.14
C GLY A 19 -7.10 4.81 13.60
N ILE A 20 -7.09 5.68 12.59
CA ILE A 20 -8.29 6.14 11.87
C ILE A 20 -8.93 4.97 11.11
N ALA A 21 -8.14 4.14 10.42
CA ALA A 21 -8.63 2.97 9.70
C ALA A 21 -9.39 1.99 10.60
N ILE A 22 -8.88 1.76 11.81
CA ILE A 22 -9.52 0.88 12.80
C ILE A 22 -10.77 1.54 13.39
N THR A 23 -10.68 2.83 13.73
CA THR A 23 -11.78 3.57 14.39
C THR A 23 -12.97 3.80 13.45
N TYR A 24 -12.71 4.07 12.18
CA TYR A 24 -13.74 4.39 11.19
C TYR A 24 -14.07 3.21 10.27
N ARG A 25 -13.66 1.97 10.62
CA ARG A 25 -13.91 0.79 9.77
C ARG A 25 -15.38 0.59 9.45
N ASP A 26 -16.27 0.95 10.39
CA ASP A 26 -17.71 0.75 10.27
C ASP A 26 -18.41 1.89 9.50
N ILE A 27 -17.75 3.04 9.38
CA ILE A 27 -18.23 4.21 8.62
C ILE A 27 -17.72 4.18 7.19
N PHE A 28 -16.57 3.53 6.95
CA PHE A 28 -15.98 3.37 5.64
C PHE A 28 -16.74 2.29 4.85
N ASN A 29 -17.88 2.63 4.27
CA ASN A 29 -18.68 1.74 3.44
C ASN A 29 -18.61 2.13 1.96
N VAL A 30 -19.07 1.20 1.12
CA VAL A 30 -19.11 1.39 -0.34
C VAL A 30 -20.03 2.57 -0.71
N GLU A 31 -21.16 2.70 -0.02
CA GLU A 31 -22.17 3.74 -0.27
C GLU A 31 -21.64 5.17 -0.05
N MET A 32 -20.83 5.39 0.99
CA MET A 32 -20.20 6.69 1.27
C MET A 32 -19.20 7.06 0.17
N LEU A 33 -18.36 6.09 -0.23
CA LEU A 33 -17.41 6.28 -1.34
C LEU A 33 -18.15 6.56 -2.65
N GLU A 34 -19.24 5.84 -2.92
CA GLU A 34 -20.06 6.06 -4.09
C GLU A 34 -20.68 7.46 -4.11
N GLY A 35 -21.32 7.85 -3.00
CA GLY A 35 -21.95 9.15 -2.84
C GLY A 35 -20.94 10.28 -3.04
N TRP A 36 -19.76 10.17 -2.43
CA TRP A 36 -18.71 11.17 -2.57
C TRP A 36 -18.15 11.22 -4.01
N MET A 37 -17.89 10.06 -4.62
CA MET A 37 -17.34 9.95 -5.98
C MET A 37 -18.27 10.53 -7.06
N ARG A 38 -19.59 10.45 -6.88
CA ARG A 38 -20.57 11.03 -7.81
C ARG A 38 -20.41 12.54 -8.02
N HIS A 39 -19.85 13.27 -7.06
CA HIS A 39 -19.64 14.72 -7.16
C HIS A 39 -18.50 15.12 -8.09
N PHE A 40 -17.60 14.19 -8.43
CA PHE A 40 -16.40 14.48 -9.20
C PHE A 40 -16.60 14.37 -10.72
N GLY A 41 -17.73 13.82 -11.19
CA GLY A 41 -18.05 13.73 -12.61
C GLY A 41 -16.91 13.12 -13.45
N ALA A 42 -16.44 13.84 -14.47
CA ALA A 42 -15.42 13.37 -15.41
C ALA A 42 -14.03 13.12 -14.79
N ILE A 43 -13.70 13.77 -13.66
CA ILE A 43 -12.40 13.54 -12.97
C ILE A 43 -12.49 12.41 -11.93
N GLY A 44 -13.67 11.81 -11.75
CA GLY A 44 -13.93 10.72 -10.79
C GLY A 44 -12.89 9.59 -10.84
N PRO A 45 -12.50 9.06 -12.02
CA PRO A 45 -11.48 8.02 -12.11
C PRO A 45 -10.11 8.40 -11.52
N LEU A 46 -9.63 9.61 -11.80
CA LEU A 46 -8.34 10.10 -11.30
C LEU A 46 -8.37 10.27 -9.78
N VAL A 47 -9.46 10.83 -9.26
CA VAL A 47 -9.66 10.99 -7.82
C VAL A 47 -9.74 9.62 -7.14
N PHE A 48 -10.48 8.68 -7.72
CA PHE A 48 -10.59 7.31 -7.21
C PHE A 48 -9.22 6.60 -7.14
N ILE A 49 -8.39 6.70 -8.18
CA ILE A 49 -7.03 6.15 -8.18
C ILE A 49 -6.19 6.77 -7.05
N GLY A 50 -6.31 8.08 -6.84
CA GLY A 50 -5.62 8.79 -5.74
C GLY A 50 -6.08 8.31 -4.37
N VAL A 51 -7.39 8.15 -4.17
CA VAL A 51 -7.99 7.63 -2.94
C VAL A 51 -7.53 6.19 -2.68
N TYR A 52 -7.55 5.33 -3.69
CA TYR A 52 -7.04 3.96 -3.60
C TYR A 52 -5.56 3.97 -3.18
N THR A 53 -4.74 4.80 -3.82
CA THR A 53 -3.31 4.94 -3.53
C THR A 53 -3.08 5.32 -2.08
N ILE A 54 -3.75 6.37 -1.59
CA ILE A 54 -3.65 6.82 -0.20
C ILE A 54 -4.11 5.72 0.75
N ALA A 55 -5.22 5.06 0.44
CA ALA A 55 -5.76 4.00 1.24
C ALA A 55 -4.81 2.79 1.38
N ALA A 56 -4.17 2.39 0.29
CA ALA A 56 -3.15 1.34 0.30
C ALA A 56 -1.95 1.72 1.21
N VAL A 57 -1.52 2.99 1.15
CA VAL A 57 -0.44 3.51 2.01
C VAL A 57 -0.84 3.53 3.48
N LEU A 58 -2.09 3.90 3.78
CA LEU A 58 -2.63 4.02 5.15
C LEU A 58 -3.18 2.70 5.73
N PHE A 59 -2.95 1.57 5.05
CA PHE A 59 -3.43 0.25 5.48
C PHE A 59 -4.96 0.12 5.56
N LEU A 60 -5.70 0.95 4.82
CA LEU A 60 -7.16 0.82 4.76
C LEU A 60 -7.57 -0.48 4.05
N PRO A 61 -8.78 -1.02 4.33
CA PRO A 61 -9.24 -2.25 3.72
C PRO A 61 -9.49 -2.04 2.21
N GLY A 62 -8.56 -2.52 1.38
CA GLY A 62 -8.64 -2.39 -0.07
C GLY A 62 -9.86 -3.08 -0.70
N SER A 63 -10.47 -4.05 0.00
CA SER A 63 -11.71 -4.71 -0.44
C SER A 63 -12.87 -3.73 -0.62
N ILE A 64 -13.06 -2.81 0.32
CA ILE A 64 -14.15 -1.81 0.27
C ILE A 64 -13.98 -0.91 -0.96
N ILE A 65 -12.76 -0.42 -1.17
CA ILE A 65 -12.45 0.46 -2.30
C ILE A 65 -12.56 -0.29 -3.61
N THR A 66 -12.10 -1.53 -3.67
CA THR A 66 -12.18 -2.37 -4.87
C THR A 66 -13.63 -2.64 -5.26
N LEU A 67 -14.48 -2.95 -4.28
CA LEU A 67 -15.93 -3.11 -4.48
C LEU A 67 -16.58 -1.81 -4.95
N ALA A 68 -16.25 -0.68 -4.33
CA ALA A 68 -16.72 0.63 -4.75
C ALA A 68 -16.30 0.99 -6.18
N GLY A 69 -15.06 0.66 -6.58
CA GLY A 69 -14.59 0.86 -7.95
C GLY A 69 -15.39 0.05 -8.98
N GLY A 70 -15.73 -1.20 -8.64
CA GLY A 70 -16.59 -2.04 -9.49
C GLY A 70 -18.02 -1.52 -9.60
N ALA A 71 -18.58 -1.02 -8.50
CA ALA A 71 -19.93 -0.47 -8.49
C ALA A 71 -20.03 0.90 -9.19
N LEU A 72 -19.01 1.75 -9.05
CA LEU A 72 -18.96 3.10 -9.64
C LEU A 72 -18.68 3.09 -11.15
N PHE A 73 -17.69 2.31 -11.58
CA PHE A 73 -17.15 2.37 -12.94
C PHE A 73 -17.50 1.13 -13.76
N GLY A 74 -18.19 0.16 -13.17
CA GLY A 74 -18.50 -1.13 -13.79
C GLY A 74 -17.31 -2.10 -13.78
N PRO A 75 -17.50 -3.33 -14.30
CA PRO A 75 -16.51 -4.40 -14.17
C PRO A 75 -15.21 -4.12 -14.93
N TYR A 76 -15.29 -3.54 -16.13
CA TYR A 76 -14.10 -3.32 -16.97
C TYR A 76 -13.25 -2.13 -16.47
N TRP A 77 -13.86 -0.96 -16.32
CA TRP A 77 -13.16 0.25 -15.88
C TRP A 77 -12.83 0.22 -14.39
N GLY A 78 -13.70 -0.39 -13.57
CA GLY A 78 -13.42 -0.60 -12.15
C GLY A 78 -12.18 -1.45 -11.94
N VAL A 79 -12.03 -2.56 -12.68
CA VAL A 79 -10.80 -3.38 -12.65
C VAL A 79 -9.58 -2.55 -13.06
N LEU A 80 -9.68 -1.78 -14.15
CA LEU A 80 -8.55 -0.96 -14.61
C LEU A 80 -8.12 0.05 -13.54
N TYR A 81 -9.05 0.84 -12.99
CA TYR A 81 -8.74 1.87 -12.00
C TYR A 81 -8.30 1.28 -10.66
N ASN A 82 -8.89 0.15 -10.24
CA ASN A 82 -8.45 -0.59 -9.06
C ASN A 82 -7.01 -1.08 -9.22
N LEU A 83 -6.68 -1.69 -10.36
CA LEU A 83 -5.31 -2.17 -10.63
C LEU A 83 -4.31 -1.02 -10.67
N THR A 84 -4.66 0.09 -11.32
CA THR A 84 -3.80 1.28 -11.37
C THR A 84 -3.58 1.85 -9.97
N GLY A 85 -4.65 2.07 -9.20
CA GLY A 85 -4.57 2.60 -7.83
C GLY A 85 -3.81 1.66 -6.88
N ALA A 86 -4.07 0.36 -6.96
CA ALA A 86 -3.37 -0.64 -6.16
C ALA A 86 -1.87 -0.67 -6.50
N THR A 87 -1.51 -0.64 -7.78
CA THR A 87 -0.11 -0.67 -8.23
C THR A 87 0.65 0.58 -7.79
N ILE A 88 0.05 1.77 -7.95
CA ILE A 88 0.67 3.02 -7.51
C ILE A 88 0.80 3.03 -5.99
N GLY A 89 -0.25 2.69 -5.25
CA GLY A 89 -0.23 2.62 -3.79
C GLY A 89 0.82 1.66 -3.25
N ALA A 90 0.92 0.48 -3.85
CA ALA A 90 1.91 -0.54 -3.53
C ALA A 90 3.34 -0.04 -3.78
N THR A 91 3.57 0.61 -4.92
CA THR A 91 4.86 1.22 -5.28
C THR A 91 5.24 2.34 -4.31
N VAL A 92 4.30 3.19 -3.93
CA VAL A 92 4.53 4.27 -2.96
C VAL A 92 4.86 3.69 -1.59
N ALA A 93 4.13 2.69 -1.10
CA ALA A 93 4.43 2.00 0.16
C ALA A 93 5.82 1.33 0.14
N PHE A 94 6.19 0.70 -0.97
CA PHE A 94 7.52 0.14 -1.20
C PHE A 94 8.61 1.22 -1.14
N MET A 95 8.39 2.37 -1.79
CA MET A 95 9.36 3.48 -1.78
C MET A 95 9.47 4.12 -0.40
N ILE A 96 8.35 4.30 0.31
CA ILE A 96 8.34 4.84 1.67
C ILE A 96 9.17 3.95 2.59
N SER A 97 8.94 2.63 2.59
CA SER A 97 9.75 1.72 3.41
C SER A 97 11.22 1.74 3.02
N ARG A 98 11.54 1.73 1.72
CA ARG A 98 12.91 1.77 1.22
C ARG A 98 13.70 3.00 1.66
N TYR A 99 13.16 4.20 1.46
CA TYR A 99 13.92 5.43 1.69
C TYR A 99 13.82 5.94 3.12
N LEU A 100 12.72 5.63 3.83
CA LEU A 100 12.49 6.15 5.17
C LEU A 100 12.75 5.13 6.26
N ALA A 101 12.40 3.86 6.08
CA ALA A 101 12.47 2.86 7.14
C ALA A 101 13.69 1.93 7.04
N ALA A 102 14.24 1.70 5.84
CA ALA A 102 15.29 0.69 5.61
C ALA A 102 16.50 0.85 6.54
N ASP A 103 17.09 2.05 6.64
CA ASP A 103 18.26 2.29 7.52
C ASP A 103 17.97 2.02 9.00
N TRP A 104 16.77 2.36 9.45
CA TRP A 104 16.37 2.19 10.84
C TRP A 104 16.12 0.71 11.16
N VAL A 105 15.41 0.01 10.27
CA VAL A 105 15.17 -1.43 10.39
C VAL A 105 16.49 -2.18 10.32
N GLU A 106 17.40 -1.82 9.42
CA GLU A 106 18.71 -2.50 9.27
C GLU A 106 19.55 -2.41 10.54
N ARG A 107 19.53 -1.26 11.24
CA ARG A 107 20.21 -1.09 12.54
C ARG A 107 19.57 -1.89 13.68
N LYS A 108 18.26 -2.14 13.61
CA LYS A 108 17.49 -2.82 14.67
C LYS A 108 17.19 -4.29 14.35
N SER A 109 17.62 -4.77 13.18
CA SER A 109 17.37 -6.13 12.71
C SER A 109 18.21 -7.15 13.47
N SER A 110 17.55 -8.20 13.96
CA SER A 110 18.23 -9.36 14.54
C SER A 110 18.86 -10.24 13.44
N HIS A 111 19.78 -11.13 13.84
CA HIS A 111 20.41 -12.09 12.92
C HIS A 111 19.38 -12.90 12.12
N ARG A 112 18.26 -13.29 12.76
CA ARG A 112 17.16 -14.04 12.12
C ARG A 112 16.46 -13.23 11.03
N VAL A 113 16.21 -11.94 11.27
CA VAL A 113 15.59 -11.04 10.29
C VAL A 113 16.50 -10.82 9.08
N ARG A 114 17.81 -10.64 9.31
CA ARG A 114 18.80 -10.55 8.23
C ARG A 114 18.87 -11.81 7.38
N HIS A 115 18.84 -12.98 8.00
CA HIS A 115 18.85 -14.25 7.27
C HIS A 115 17.61 -14.41 6.38
N LEU A 116 16.43 -14.05 6.90
CA LEU A 116 15.19 -14.04 6.13
C LEU A 116 15.27 -13.06 4.95
N LYS A 117 15.75 -11.83 5.18
CA LYS A 117 15.95 -10.83 4.12
C LYS A 117 16.87 -11.35 3.02
N ASN A 118 17.99 -11.99 3.39
CA ASN A 118 18.93 -12.54 2.41
C ASN A 118 18.29 -13.63 1.53
N GLY A 119 17.46 -14.51 2.09
CA GLY A 119 16.73 -15.52 1.31
C GLY A 119 15.67 -14.92 0.38
N VAL A 120 15.02 -13.82 0.79
CA VAL A 120 14.12 -13.07 -0.09
C VAL A 120 14.90 -12.37 -1.21
N GLU A 121 16.04 -11.78 -0.88
CA GLU A 121 16.90 -11.07 -1.82
C GLU A 121 17.56 -11.99 -2.86
N SER A 122 17.88 -13.24 -2.51
CA SER A 122 18.46 -14.22 -3.44
C SER A 122 17.48 -14.63 -4.54
N GLU A 123 16.18 -14.70 -4.23
CA GLU A 123 15.14 -15.04 -5.20
C GLU A 123 14.64 -13.81 -5.99
N GLY A 124 14.80 -12.60 -5.43
CA GLY A 124 14.54 -11.35 -6.13
C GLY A 124 13.10 -11.26 -6.66
N TRP A 125 12.96 -11.12 -7.98
CA TRP A 125 11.65 -11.00 -8.64
C TRP A 125 10.80 -12.27 -8.51
N ARG A 126 11.42 -13.45 -8.40
CA ARG A 126 10.71 -14.73 -8.26
C ARG A 126 9.96 -14.80 -6.95
N PHE A 127 10.57 -14.29 -5.89
CA PHE A 127 9.90 -14.18 -4.59
C PHE A 127 8.71 -13.24 -4.69
N VAL A 128 8.88 -12.05 -5.29
CA VAL A 128 7.79 -11.08 -5.49
C VAL A 128 6.63 -11.69 -6.28
N ALA A 129 6.92 -12.42 -7.35
CA ALA A 129 5.90 -13.13 -8.12
C ALA A 129 5.19 -14.20 -7.28
N PHE A 130 5.95 -15.02 -6.54
CA PHE A 130 5.41 -16.07 -5.69
C PHE A 130 4.45 -15.54 -4.62
N VAL A 131 4.83 -14.51 -3.88
CA VAL A 131 3.99 -13.92 -2.82
C VAL A 131 2.77 -13.17 -3.36
N ARG A 132 2.78 -12.79 -4.64
CA ARG A 132 1.61 -12.21 -5.33
C ARG A 132 0.66 -13.29 -5.85
N LEU A 133 1.19 -14.44 -6.29
CA LEU A 133 0.39 -15.58 -6.72
C LEU A 133 -0.25 -16.32 -5.54
N VAL A 134 0.47 -16.42 -4.43
CA VAL A 134 -0.01 -17.05 -3.19
C VAL A 134 -0.13 -15.97 -2.11
N PRO A 135 -1.33 -15.40 -1.90
CA PRO A 135 -1.53 -14.29 -0.96
C PRO A 135 -1.52 -14.79 0.50
N LEU A 136 -0.34 -15.22 0.98
CA LEU A 136 -0.11 -15.65 2.36
C LEU A 136 -0.10 -14.48 3.34
N PHE A 137 0.18 -13.27 2.85
CA PHE A 137 0.36 -12.07 3.65
C PHE A 137 -0.61 -10.96 3.21
N PRO A 138 -1.07 -10.11 4.15
CA PRO A 138 -1.84 -8.92 3.79
C PRO A 138 -1.06 -8.03 2.81
N PHE A 139 -1.72 -7.62 1.72
CA PHE A 139 -1.14 -6.83 0.63
C PHE A 139 -0.32 -5.63 1.13
N ASN A 140 -0.89 -4.83 2.03
CA ASN A 140 -0.24 -3.64 2.56
C ASN A 140 1.07 -4.00 3.29
N ILE A 141 1.05 -4.99 4.19
CA ILE A 141 2.24 -5.41 4.96
C ILE A 141 3.33 -5.90 4.01
N LEU A 142 2.95 -6.71 3.02
CA LEU A 142 3.87 -7.28 2.04
C LEU A 142 4.63 -6.20 1.27
N ASN A 143 3.95 -5.14 0.83
CA ASN A 143 4.55 -4.04 0.06
C ASN A 143 5.60 -3.28 0.87
N TYR A 144 5.33 -2.99 2.15
CA TYR A 144 6.30 -2.38 3.05
C TYR A 144 7.45 -3.34 3.39
N ALA A 145 7.17 -4.63 3.60
CA ALA A 145 8.21 -5.62 3.88
C ALA A 145 9.19 -5.77 2.71
N LEU A 146 8.67 -5.83 1.48
CA LEU A 146 9.49 -5.92 0.26
C LEU A 146 10.36 -4.67 0.06
N GLY A 147 9.88 -3.47 0.39
CA GLY A 147 10.68 -2.24 0.28
C GLY A 147 11.83 -2.15 1.30
N LEU A 148 11.76 -2.89 2.41
CA LEU A 148 12.87 -3.04 3.36
C LEU A 148 14.00 -3.97 2.87
N THR A 149 13.76 -4.74 1.81
CA THR A 149 14.77 -5.58 1.14
C THR A 149 15.54 -4.78 0.10
N ARG A 150 16.60 -5.37 -0.46
CA ARG A 150 17.40 -4.81 -1.56
C ARG A 150 16.88 -5.15 -2.98
N ILE A 151 15.67 -5.70 -3.11
CA ILE A 151 15.06 -6.03 -4.41
C ILE A 151 14.96 -4.77 -5.30
N ARG A 152 15.40 -4.81 -6.55
CA ARG A 152 15.32 -3.63 -7.44
C ARG A 152 13.87 -3.16 -7.60
N THR A 153 13.65 -1.85 -7.65
CA THR A 153 12.31 -1.27 -7.91
C THR A 153 11.70 -1.78 -9.22
N SER A 154 12.52 -2.12 -10.22
CA SER A 154 12.09 -2.69 -11.49
C SER A 154 11.60 -4.14 -11.41
N HIS A 155 11.91 -4.85 -10.32
CA HIS A 155 11.47 -6.23 -10.09
C HIS A 155 10.17 -6.29 -9.25
N TYR A 156 9.74 -5.14 -8.76
CA TYR A 156 8.51 -4.96 -8.01
C TYR A 156 7.40 -4.54 -8.98
#